data_AF-A0A917P1G4-F1
#
_entry.id   AF-A0A917P1G4-F1
#
_cell.length_a   1.000
_cell.length_b   1.000
_cell.length_c   1.000
_cell.angle_alpha   90.00
_cell.angle_beta   90.00
_cell.angle_gamma   90.00
#
_symmetry.space_group_name_H-M   'P 1'
#
loop_
_entity.id
_entity.type
_entity.pdbx_description
1 polymer ?
#
loop_
_entity_poly.entity_id
_entity_poly.type
_entity_poly.pdbx_seq_one_letter_code
_entity_poly.pdbx_strand_id
1 'polypeptide(L)'
;MVSIVTHDGNRPTGLKHLLAEIETIKGCSVEPPNGESVAVAAHHQIPDDLRELHRLCARIRLHKGTHYPWSVSGPSDLVPAGPLLLTPEEAARASSESPLDPVNSCYVIARDSPDRVSGQWVVVDLHPERTGRCCLTAWDTFGLVDEMPIVATSVRQLLQWLLCLAGDNPMAHLPALGDAYDAIG
;
A
#
# COMPACT_ATOMS: atom_id res chain seq x y z
N MET A 1 -10.16 -31.42 -7.68
CA MET A 1 -9.15 -31.67 -6.64
C MET A 1 -7.80 -31.76 -7.33
N VAL A 2 -7.10 -30.64 -7.44
CA VAL A 2 -5.75 -30.59 -8.04
C VAL A 2 -4.79 -30.43 -6.88
N SER A 3 -3.97 -31.46 -6.66
CA SER A 3 -2.87 -31.40 -5.72
C SER A 3 -1.77 -30.56 -6.33
N ILE A 4 -1.27 -29.58 -5.58
CA ILE A 4 0.01 -28.94 -5.87
C ILE A 4 0.92 -29.27 -4.70
N VAL A 5 1.76 -30.29 -4.91
CA VAL A 5 3.00 -30.39 -4.16
C VAL A 5 4.07 -29.76 -5.05
N THR A 6 4.61 -28.63 -4.63
CA THR A 6 5.98 -28.27 -4.98
C THR A 6 6.66 -27.70 -3.75
N HIS A 7 7.59 -28.50 -3.22
CA HIS A 7 8.78 -28.01 -2.54
C HIS A 7 9.31 -26.76 -3.22
N ASP A 8 9.55 -25.68 -2.47
CA ASP A 8 10.46 -24.63 -2.93
C ASP A 8 11.19 -24.00 -1.75
N GLY A 9 12.12 -24.78 -1.17
CA GLY A 9 13.00 -24.36 -0.08
C GLY A 9 14.18 -23.48 -0.52
N ASN A 10 14.17 -22.91 -1.73
CA ASN A 10 15.28 -22.09 -2.22
C ASN A 10 14.88 -20.92 -3.14
N ARG A 11 13.61 -20.50 -3.14
CA ARG A 11 13.21 -19.29 -3.90
C ARG A 11 13.74 -18.06 -3.14
N PRO A 12 14.49 -17.15 -3.76
CA PRO A 12 14.98 -15.96 -3.08
C PRO A 12 13.80 -15.14 -2.53
N THR A 13 13.78 -14.85 -1.24
CA THR A 13 12.60 -14.30 -0.54
C THR A 13 12.63 -12.78 -0.32
N GLY A 14 13.60 -12.05 -0.88
CA GLY A 14 13.77 -10.60 -0.65
C GLY A 14 13.06 -9.71 -1.68
N LEU A 15 12.90 -8.42 -1.34
CA LEU A 15 12.32 -7.41 -2.23
C LEU A 15 13.02 -7.35 -3.59
N LYS A 16 14.36 -7.40 -3.62
CA LYS A 16 15.13 -7.41 -4.88
C LYS A 16 14.69 -8.51 -5.85
N HIS A 17 14.40 -9.71 -5.33
CA HIS A 17 13.96 -10.81 -6.18
C HIS A 17 12.54 -10.60 -6.70
N LEU A 18 11.64 -10.12 -5.82
CA LEU A 18 10.28 -9.80 -6.22
C LEU A 18 10.24 -8.69 -7.29
N LEU A 19 11.09 -7.67 -7.17
CA LEU A 19 11.22 -6.62 -8.20
C LEU A 19 11.71 -7.19 -9.53
N ALA A 20 12.71 -8.07 -9.51
CA ALA A 20 13.18 -8.75 -10.71
C ALA A 20 12.10 -9.62 -11.35
N GLU A 21 11.27 -10.30 -10.55
CA GLU A 21 10.11 -11.07 -11.03
C GLU A 21 9.07 -10.14 -11.70
N ILE A 22 8.73 -9.02 -11.05
CA ILE A 22 7.80 -8.00 -11.58
C ILE A 22 8.24 -7.53 -12.97
N GLU A 23 9.53 -7.30 -13.20
CA GLU A 23 10.04 -6.86 -14.52
C GLU A 23 9.88 -7.89 -15.64
N THR A 24 9.69 -9.18 -15.30
CA THR A 24 9.44 -10.23 -16.31
C THR A 24 7.97 -10.31 -16.76
N ILE A 25 7.07 -9.63 -16.05
CA ILE A 25 5.62 -9.74 -16.26
C ILE A 25 5.15 -8.64 -17.23
N LYS A 26 4.43 -9.05 -18.28
CA LYS A 26 3.88 -8.12 -19.27
C LYS A 26 2.92 -7.13 -18.59
N GLY A 27 3.13 -5.84 -18.85
CA GLY A 27 2.32 -4.77 -18.26
C GLY A 27 2.82 -4.32 -16.88
N CYS A 28 3.86 -4.95 -16.35
CA CYS A 28 4.54 -4.52 -15.14
C CYS A 28 5.86 -3.81 -15.48
N SER A 29 6.30 -2.90 -14.61
CA SER A 29 7.58 -2.21 -14.75
C SER A 29 8.06 -1.68 -13.41
N VAL A 30 9.37 -1.70 -13.19
CA VAL A 30 10.03 -1.07 -12.05
C VAL A 30 10.87 0.09 -12.57
N GLU A 31 10.65 1.29 -12.02
CA GLU A 31 11.49 2.46 -12.34
C GLU A 31 12.70 2.48 -11.39
N PRO A 32 13.93 2.67 -11.90
CA PRO A 32 15.13 2.66 -11.07
C PRO A 32 15.09 3.79 -10.04
N PRO A 33 15.83 3.66 -8.91
CA PRO A 33 15.85 4.69 -7.89
C PRO A 33 16.44 5.99 -8.44
N ASN A 34 15.86 7.12 -8.05
CA ASN A 34 16.20 8.46 -8.56
C ASN A 34 16.93 9.34 -7.51
N GLY A 35 17.31 8.77 -6.37
CA GLY A 35 18.04 9.47 -5.30
C GLY A 35 17.17 10.29 -4.36
N GLU A 36 15.84 10.24 -4.51
CA GLU A 36 14.91 10.95 -3.63
C GLU A 36 14.83 10.30 -2.24
N SER A 37 14.51 11.13 -1.25
CA SER A 37 14.34 10.70 0.14
C SER A 37 12.89 10.81 0.56
N VAL A 38 12.47 9.88 1.42
CA VAL A 38 11.14 9.89 2.01
C VAL A 38 11.04 11.01 3.05
N ALA A 39 9.96 11.79 3.00
CA ALA A 39 9.63 12.79 4.01
C ALA A 39 8.34 12.39 4.74
N VAL A 40 8.44 12.10 6.04
CA VAL A 40 7.30 11.81 6.93
C VAL A 40 7.37 12.67 8.18
N ALA A 41 6.27 12.77 8.93
CA ALA A 41 6.27 13.48 10.20
C ALA A 41 7.24 12.84 11.20
N ALA A 42 7.84 13.64 12.09
CA ALA A 42 8.93 13.18 12.97
C ALA A 42 8.53 12.07 13.96
N HIS A 43 7.24 11.94 14.28
CA HIS A 43 6.71 10.90 15.17
C HIS A 43 6.26 9.63 14.42
N HIS A 44 6.32 9.61 13.09
CA HIS A 44 6.00 8.45 12.27
C HIS A 44 7.25 7.58 12.04
N GLN A 45 7.03 6.27 11.99
CA GLN A 45 8.08 5.29 11.77
C GLN A 45 7.90 4.63 10.40
N ILE A 46 8.90 4.82 9.52
CA ILE A 46 8.98 4.12 8.23
C ILE A 46 9.45 2.67 8.50
N PRO A 47 8.67 1.65 8.12
CA PRO A 47 9.08 0.25 8.17
C PRO A 47 10.38 0.00 7.39
N ASP A 48 11.18 -0.96 7.85
CA ASP A 48 12.47 -1.27 7.22
C ASP A 48 12.31 -1.76 5.77
N ASP A 49 11.23 -2.49 5.47
CA ASP A 49 10.95 -2.99 4.12
C ASP A 49 10.45 -1.88 3.17
N LEU A 50 9.70 -0.89 3.67
CA LEU A 50 9.38 0.33 2.92
C LEU A 50 10.63 1.16 2.62
N ARG A 51 11.53 1.29 3.59
CA ARG A 51 12.84 1.95 3.40
C ARG A 51 13.68 1.20 2.36
N GLU A 52 13.68 -0.13 2.41
CA GLU A 52 14.37 -0.95 1.41
C GLU A 52 13.76 -0.76 0.02
N LEU A 53 12.43 -0.82 -0.12
CA LEU A 53 11.74 -0.60 -1.39
C LEU A 53 12.17 0.73 -2.04
N HIS A 54 12.12 1.80 -1.26
CA HIS A 54 12.47 3.15 -1.71
C HIS A 54 13.96 3.33 -2.06
N ARG A 55 14.84 2.48 -1.52
CA ARG A 55 16.25 2.41 -1.95
C ARG A 55 16.42 1.66 -3.28
N LEU A 56 15.49 0.77 -3.61
CA LEU A 56 15.58 -0.13 -4.76
C LEU A 56 14.87 0.39 -6.01
N CYS A 57 13.85 1.22 -5.88
CA CYS A 57 13.09 1.74 -7.02
C CYS A 57 12.42 3.09 -6.72
N ALA A 58 12.21 3.89 -7.77
CA ALA A 58 11.47 5.16 -7.68
C ALA A 58 9.97 4.99 -7.94
N ARG A 59 9.55 3.89 -8.56
CA ARG A 59 8.13 3.59 -8.80
C ARG A 59 7.95 2.14 -9.25
N ILE A 60 6.80 1.55 -8.98
CA ILE A 60 6.39 0.29 -9.61
C ILE A 60 5.04 0.51 -10.28
N ARG A 61 4.91 -0.01 -11.51
CA ARG A 61 3.61 -0.16 -12.16
C ARG A 61 3.31 -1.64 -12.34
N LEU A 62 2.11 -2.05 -11.98
CA LEU A 62 1.63 -3.43 -12.10
C LEU A 62 0.42 -3.47 -13.03
N HIS A 63 0.36 -4.50 -13.88
CA HIS A 63 -0.80 -4.84 -14.71
C HIS A 63 -1.34 -3.67 -15.57
N LYS A 64 -0.44 -2.84 -16.12
CA LYS A 64 -0.81 -1.72 -17.00
C LYS A 64 -1.68 -2.22 -18.17
N GLY A 65 -2.80 -1.53 -18.39
CA GLY A 65 -3.76 -1.87 -19.46
C GLY A 65 -4.85 -2.87 -19.05
N THR A 66 -4.88 -3.28 -17.78
CA THR A 66 -6.01 -4.02 -17.19
C THR A 66 -7.05 -3.07 -16.61
N HIS A 67 -8.12 -3.61 -16.01
CA HIS A 67 -9.17 -2.82 -15.36
C HIS A 67 -8.69 -2.18 -14.06
N TYR A 68 -7.85 -2.89 -13.28
CA TYR A 68 -7.27 -2.42 -12.02
C TYR A 68 -5.73 -2.45 -12.10
N PRO A 69 -5.10 -1.58 -12.92
CA PRO A 69 -3.66 -1.42 -12.89
C PRO A 69 -3.24 -0.81 -11.55
N TRP A 70 -2.01 -0.99 -11.09
CA TRP A 70 -1.55 -0.35 -9.85
C TRP A 70 -0.28 0.46 -10.05
N SER A 71 -0.19 1.61 -9.40
CA SER A 71 1.04 2.38 -9.25
C SER A 71 1.42 2.42 -7.77
N VAL A 72 2.56 1.80 -7.43
CA VAL A 72 3.13 1.83 -6.08
C VAL A 72 4.06 3.04 -5.97
N SER A 73 3.92 3.81 -4.90
CA SER A 73 4.66 5.04 -4.63
C SER A 73 6.17 4.78 -4.51
N GLY A 74 6.96 5.72 -5.03
CA GLY A 74 8.36 5.88 -4.60
C GLY A 74 8.51 6.87 -3.45
N PRO A 75 9.76 7.25 -3.13
CA PRO A 75 10.06 8.14 -2.02
C PRO A 75 9.33 9.49 -2.07
N SER A 76 9.24 10.13 -3.24
CA SER A 76 8.58 11.44 -3.43
C SER A 76 7.06 11.37 -3.53
N ASP A 77 6.51 10.18 -3.79
CA ASP A 77 5.06 9.95 -3.94
C ASP A 77 4.41 9.44 -2.66
N LEU A 78 5.21 9.10 -1.62
CA LEU A 78 4.69 8.69 -0.33
C LEU A 78 4.23 9.92 0.45
N VAL A 79 2.94 10.26 0.31
CA VAL A 79 2.32 11.45 0.90
C VAL A 79 1.19 11.10 1.86
N PRO A 80 0.85 11.96 2.82
CA PRO A 80 -0.28 11.73 3.73
C PRO A 80 -1.58 11.49 2.98
N ALA A 81 -2.35 10.50 3.40
CA ALA A 81 -3.61 10.12 2.75
C ALA A 81 -4.75 11.10 3.05
N GLY A 82 -4.81 11.67 4.26
CA GLY A 82 -5.86 12.59 4.70
C GLY A 82 -6.16 13.71 3.71
N PRO A 83 -5.18 14.56 3.32
CA PRO A 83 -5.40 15.64 2.36
C PRO A 83 -5.84 15.20 0.96
N LEU A 84 -5.64 13.92 0.60
CA LEU A 84 -6.04 13.38 -0.70
C LEU A 84 -7.42 12.73 -0.68
N LEU A 85 -7.78 12.07 0.43
CA LEU A 85 -8.97 11.23 0.50
C LEU A 85 -10.12 11.87 1.27
N LEU A 86 -9.84 12.80 2.18
CA LEU A 86 -10.85 13.52 2.95
C LEU A 86 -11.15 14.91 2.34
N THR A 87 -12.30 15.48 2.70
CA THR A 87 -12.53 16.92 2.49
C THR A 87 -11.59 17.75 3.38
N PRO A 88 -11.31 19.02 3.04
CA PRO A 88 -10.48 19.88 3.88
C PRO A 88 -10.99 20.01 5.33
N GLU A 89 -12.31 20.02 5.52
CA GLU A 89 -12.95 20.08 6.84
C GLU A 89 -12.72 18.80 7.64
N GLU A 90 -12.94 17.63 7.02
CA GLU A 90 -12.69 16.33 7.66
C GLU A 90 -11.21 16.14 8.00
N ALA A 91 -10.30 16.50 7.09
CA ALA A 91 -8.86 16.42 7.33
C ALA A 91 -8.43 17.34 8.49
N ALA A 92 -8.97 18.57 8.54
CA ALA A 92 -8.70 19.50 9.63
C ALA A 92 -9.24 18.99 10.97
N ARG A 93 -10.46 18.43 10.98
CA ARG A 93 -11.07 17.84 12.17
C ARG A 93 -10.25 16.65 12.68
N ALA A 94 -9.95 15.68 11.82
CA ALA A 94 -9.16 14.51 12.16
C ALA A 94 -7.79 14.87 12.73
N SER A 95 -7.11 15.85 12.14
CA SER A 95 -5.81 16.34 12.61
C SER A 95 -5.87 17.01 13.99
N SER A 96 -7.04 17.52 14.39
CA SER A 96 -7.24 18.28 15.63
C SER A 96 -7.75 17.44 16.81
N GLU A 97 -8.48 16.36 16.55
CA GLU A 97 -9.21 15.60 17.57
C GLU A 97 -8.37 14.47 18.17
N SER A 98 -7.65 13.70 17.36
CA SER A 98 -6.88 12.56 17.83
C SER A 98 -5.63 12.31 16.99
N PRO A 99 -4.43 12.68 17.48
CA PRO A 99 -3.17 12.41 16.78
C PRO A 99 -2.91 10.92 16.52
N LEU A 100 -3.61 10.04 17.27
CA LEU A 100 -3.46 8.59 17.20
C LEU A 100 -4.42 7.94 16.19
N ASP A 101 -5.39 8.69 15.65
CA ASP A 101 -6.33 8.21 14.64
C ASP A 101 -5.56 7.68 13.42
N PRO A 102 -5.89 6.47 12.91
CA PRO A 102 -5.27 5.92 11.70
C PRO A 102 -5.16 6.89 10.54
N VAL A 103 -6.16 7.75 10.33
CA VAL A 103 -6.15 8.68 9.19
C VAL A 103 -4.96 9.64 9.22
N ASN A 104 -4.45 9.95 10.41
CA ASN A 104 -3.33 10.89 10.61
C ASN A 104 -1.96 10.24 10.37
N SER A 105 -1.86 8.92 10.51
CA SER A 105 -0.63 8.16 10.30
C SER A 105 -0.58 7.39 8.98
N CYS A 106 -1.66 7.42 8.20
CA CYS A 106 -1.77 6.77 6.90
C CYS A 106 -1.14 7.59 5.77
N TYR A 107 -0.30 6.94 4.96
CA TYR A 107 0.31 7.50 3.75
C TYR A 107 -0.09 6.67 2.53
N VAL A 108 -0.33 7.29 1.38
CA VAL A 108 -0.65 6.54 0.15
C VAL A 108 0.58 5.79 -0.34
N ILE A 109 0.49 4.45 -0.37
CA ILE A 109 1.56 3.58 -0.89
C ILE A 109 1.23 3.00 -2.27
N ALA A 110 -0.06 2.85 -2.63
CA ALA A 110 -0.44 2.47 -3.97
C ALA A 110 -1.80 3.05 -4.37
N ARG A 111 -2.06 3.15 -5.67
CA ARG A 111 -3.35 3.55 -6.25
C ARG A 111 -3.54 2.94 -7.61
N ASP A 112 -4.79 2.67 -8.00
CA ASP A 112 -5.10 2.18 -9.34
C ASP A 112 -5.33 3.29 -10.37
N SER A 113 -5.79 4.44 -9.89
CA SER A 113 -6.14 5.62 -10.67
C SER A 113 -5.65 6.88 -9.97
N PRO A 114 -5.24 7.93 -10.71
CA PRO A 114 -5.04 9.26 -10.12
C PRO A 114 -6.37 9.94 -9.76
N ASP A 115 -7.51 9.46 -10.29
CA ASP A 115 -8.84 9.96 -9.94
C ASP A 115 -9.21 9.52 -8.51
N ARG A 116 -9.45 10.49 -7.64
CA ARG A 116 -9.87 10.27 -6.26
C ARG A 116 -11.22 9.54 -6.17
N VAL A 117 -12.19 9.89 -7.01
CA VAL A 117 -13.59 9.46 -6.87
C VAL A 117 -13.79 8.02 -7.33
N SER A 118 -13.13 7.64 -8.42
CA SER A 118 -13.26 6.31 -9.01
C SER A 118 -12.13 5.36 -8.62
N GLY A 119 -11.04 5.88 -8.04
CA GLY A 119 -9.85 5.11 -7.73
C GLY A 119 -9.91 4.37 -6.39
N GLN A 120 -9.28 3.21 -6.39
CA GLN A 120 -8.90 2.45 -5.21
C GLN A 120 -7.49 2.83 -4.78
N TRP A 121 -7.31 2.93 -3.47
CA TRP A 121 -6.07 3.36 -2.85
C TRP A 121 -5.63 2.32 -1.83
N VAL A 122 -4.33 2.13 -1.71
CA VAL A 122 -3.74 1.43 -0.57
C VAL A 122 -2.95 2.45 0.22
N VAL A 123 -3.24 2.52 1.51
CA VAL A 123 -2.50 3.33 2.47
C VAL A 123 -1.61 2.44 3.34
N VAL A 124 -0.45 2.93 3.75
CA VAL A 124 0.42 2.32 4.76
C VAL A 124 0.35 3.14 6.04
N ASP A 125 0.08 2.48 7.16
CA ASP A 125 0.11 3.10 8.47
C ASP A 125 1.56 3.22 8.96
N LEU A 126 1.96 4.42 9.38
CA LEU A 126 3.29 4.72 9.93
C LEU A 126 3.26 5.03 11.44
N HIS A 127 2.13 4.81 12.12
CA HIS A 127 2.06 4.91 13.57
C HIS A 127 2.96 3.84 14.22
N PRO A 128 3.76 4.14 15.26
CA PRO A 128 4.72 3.19 15.83
C PRO A 128 4.12 1.83 16.23
N GLU A 129 2.87 1.81 16.71
CA GLU A 129 2.19 0.59 17.16
C GLU A 129 1.54 -0.22 16.03
N ARG A 130 1.36 0.39 14.85
CA ARG A 130 0.62 -0.18 13.70
C ARG A 130 1.46 -0.17 12.41
N THR A 131 2.73 0.20 12.51
CA THR A 131 3.61 0.50 11.38
C THR A 131 3.68 -0.66 10.38
N GLY A 132 3.55 -0.36 9.09
CA GLY A 132 3.67 -1.34 8.00
C GLY A 132 2.37 -2.04 7.59
N ARG A 133 1.28 -1.86 8.36
CA ARG A 133 -0.05 -2.30 7.91
C ARG A 133 -0.49 -1.51 6.69
N CYS A 134 -0.90 -2.22 5.65
CA CYS A 134 -1.39 -1.66 4.41
C CYS A 134 -2.89 -1.95 4.31
N CYS A 135 -3.70 -0.91 4.13
CA CYS A 135 -5.16 -1.01 4.09
C CYS A 135 -5.68 -0.56 2.72
N LEU A 136 -6.63 -1.31 2.17
CA LEU A 136 -7.35 -0.91 0.96
C LEU A 136 -8.45 0.06 1.34
N THR A 137 -8.65 1.11 0.54
CA THR A 137 -9.61 2.16 0.83
C THR A 137 -9.99 2.94 -0.44
N ALA A 138 -11.06 3.71 -0.36
CA ALA A 138 -11.47 4.69 -1.35
C ALA A 138 -11.80 6.02 -0.66
N TRP A 139 -12.13 7.05 -1.44
CA TRP A 139 -12.45 8.38 -0.89
C TRP A 139 -13.65 8.37 0.07
N ASP A 140 -14.57 7.43 -0.09
CA ASP A 140 -15.79 7.27 0.72
C ASP A 140 -15.65 6.25 1.84
N THR A 141 -14.56 5.47 1.88
CA THR A 141 -14.31 4.48 2.95
C THR A 141 -13.13 4.86 3.86
N PHE A 142 -12.30 5.83 3.45
CA PHE A 142 -11.13 6.23 4.22
C PHE A 142 -11.51 6.86 5.55
N GLY A 143 -11.04 6.25 6.64
CA GLY A 143 -11.31 6.68 8.01
C GLY A 143 -12.58 6.10 8.63
N LEU A 144 -13.23 5.14 7.96
CA LEU A 144 -14.43 4.48 8.47
C LEU A 144 -14.08 3.12 9.09
N VAL A 145 -14.64 2.85 10.26
CA VAL A 145 -14.54 1.56 10.95
C VAL A 145 -15.20 0.47 10.10
N ASP A 146 -14.57 -0.69 10.01
CA ASP A 146 -15.00 -1.85 9.21
C ASP A 146 -14.96 -1.65 7.67
N GLU A 147 -14.42 -0.52 7.19
CA GLU A 147 -14.30 -0.23 5.75
C GLU A 147 -12.87 0.08 5.29
N MET A 148 -11.88 -0.24 6.13
CA MET A 148 -10.44 -0.13 5.86
C MET A 148 -9.74 -1.48 6.05
N PRO A 149 -10.09 -2.51 5.25
CA PRO A 149 -9.55 -3.84 5.40
C PRO A 149 -8.03 -3.85 5.20
N ILE A 150 -7.33 -4.53 6.11
CA ILE A 150 -5.89 -4.76 6.00
C ILE A 150 -5.66 -5.76 4.86
N VAL A 151 -4.88 -5.36 3.86
CA VAL A 151 -4.49 -6.21 2.72
C VAL A 151 -3.07 -6.75 2.84
N ALA A 152 -2.23 -6.12 3.67
CA ALA A 152 -0.91 -6.61 3.98
C ALA A 152 -0.38 -6.02 5.31
N THR A 153 0.59 -6.70 5.92
CA THR A 153 1.31 -6.23 7.12
C THR A 153 2.76 -5.87 6.83
N SER A 154 3.15 -5.90 5.55
CA SER A 154 4.46 -5.54 5.04
C SER A 154 4.35 -5.11 3.58
N VAL A 155 5.28 -4.29 3.11
CA VAL A 155 5.39 -3.86 1.72
C VAL A 155 5.62 -5.04 0.78
N ARG A 156 6.41 -6.03 1.22
CA ARG A 156 6.59 -7.26 0.43
C ARG A 156 5.27 -8.00 0.23
N GLN A 157 4.50 -8.20 1.30
CA GLN A 157 3.20 -8.87 1.20
C GLN A 157 2.23 -8.05 0.35
N LEU A 158 2.26 -6.71 0.44
CA LEU A 158 1.47 -5.84 -0.42
C LEU A 158 1.80 -6.06 -1.89
N LEU A 159 3.08 -6.03 -2.27
CA LEU A 159 3.49 -6.25 -3.66
C LEU A 159 3.09 -7.64 -4.17
N GLN A 160 3.19 -8.67 -3.34
CA GLN A 160 2.74 -10.02 -3.69
C GLN A 160 1.23 -10.07 -3.91
N TRP A 161 0.45 -9.46 -3.01
CA TRP A 161 -1.00 -9.41 -3.14
C TRP A 161 -1.42 -8.67 -4.42
N LEU A 162 -0.90 -7.45 -4.63
CA LEU A 162 -1.18 -6.66 -5.85
C LEU A 162 -0.76 -7.40 -7.13
N LEU A 163 0.36 -8.12 -7.10
CA LEU A 163 0.80 -8.91 -8.25
C LEU A 163 -0.16 -10.09 -8.51
N CYS A 164 -0.61 -10.78 -7.47
CA CYS A 164 -1.58 -11.88 -7.56
C CYS A 164 -2.97 -11.45 -8.04
N LEU A 165 -3.37 -10.19 -7.82
CA LEU A 165 -4.65 -9.67 -8.36
C LEU A 165 -4.72 -9.74 -9.88
N ALA A 166 -3.58 -9.71 -10.58
CA ALA A 166 -3.51 -9.79 -12.04
C ALA A 166 -4.43 -8.79 -12.80
N GLY A 167 -4.71 -7.63 -12.17
CA GLY A 167 -5.59 -6.60 -12.72
C GLY A 167 -7.09 -6.79 -12.47
N ASP A 168 -7.47 -7.71 -11.58
CA ASP A 168 -8.84 -7.96 -11.13
C ASP A 168 -9.24 -7.04 -9.96
N ASN A 169 -10.55 -7.02 -9.65
CA ASN A 169 -11.12 -6.18 -8.59
C ASN A 169 -10.52 -6.55 -7.21
N PRO A 170 -9.81 -5.64 -6.54
CA PRO A 170 -9.18 -5.92 -5.25
C PRO A 170 -10.18 -6.33 -4.15
N MET A 171 -11.40 -5.79 -4.18
CA MET A 171 -12.44 -6.07 -3.18
C MET A 171 -12.92 -7.53 -3.21
N ALA A 172 -12.76 -8.21 -4.35
CA ALA A 172 -13.12 -9.63 -4.48
C ALA A 172 -12.07 -10.58 -3.88
N HIS A 173 -10.89 -10.07 -3.54
CA HIS A 173 -9.71 -10.86 -3.14
C HIS A 173 -9.10 -10.37 -1.82
N LEU A 174 -9.95 -9.83 -0.92
CA LEU A 174 -9.52 -9.38 0.40
C LEU A 174 -8.97 -10.56 1.24
N PRO A 175 -7.77 -10.42 1.82
CA PRO A 175 -7.27 -11.41 2.76
C PRO A 175 -7.96 -11.26 4.12
N ALA A 176 -7.97 -12.33 4.92
CA ALA A 176 -8.54 -12.33 6.26
C ALA A 176 -7.56 -11.76 7.30
N LEU A 177 -7.18 -10.48 7.18
CA LEU A 177 -6.21 -9.81 8.07
C LEU A 177 -6.84 -8.78 9.04
N GLY A 178 -8.16 -8.61 9.01
CA GLY A 178 -8.89 -7.65 9.84
C GLY A 178 -8.96 -6.26 9.22
N ASP A 179 -9.29 -5.28 10.05
CA ASP A 179 -9.49 -3.87 9.70
C ASP A 179 -8.47 -2.95 10.40
N ALA A 180 -8.23 -1.77 9.82
CA ALA A 180 -7.35 -0.74 10.41
C ALA A 180 -7.73 -0.38 11.86
N TYR A 181 -9.01 -0.42 12.20
CA TYR A 181 -9.53 -0.01 13.51
C TYR A 181 -9.61 -1.14 14.55
N ASP A 182 -9.39 -2.40 14.17
CA ASP A 182 -9.48 -3.57 15.09
C ASP A 182 -8.51 -3.47 16.29
N ALA A 183 -7.38 -2.77 16.13
CA ALA A 183 -6.34 -2.67 17.16
C ALA A 183 -6.43 -1.40 18.03
N ILE A 184 -7.51 -0.63 17.91
CA ILE A 184 -7.65 0.71 18.51
C ILE A 184 -8.77 0.72 19.59
N GLY A 185 -9.33 -0.45 19.89
CA GLY A 185 -10.32 -0.67 20.96
C GLY A 185 -9.72 -1.07 22.31
#